data_AF-A0A379S9E3-F1
#
_entry.id   AF-A0A379S9E3-F1
#
_cell.length_a   1.000
_cell.length_b   1.000
_cell.length_c   1.000
_cell.angle_alpha   90.00
_cell.angle_beta   90.00
_cell.angle_gamma   90.00
#
_symmetry.space_group_name_H-M   'P 1'
#
loop_
_entity.id
_entity.type
_entity.pdbx_description
1 polymer ?
#
loop_
_entity_poly.entity_id
_entity_poly.type
_entity_poly.pdbx_seq_one_letter_code
_entity_poly.pdbx_strand_id
1 'polypeptide(L)'
;MGIVNAGQLAIYDDLPAELRDAVEDVILNRREDGTERLLELAEKYRGSKTDEAVNAQQAEWRSWDVKKRLEYSLVKGITEFIEQDTEEARQQAARPIEVIEGPLMDGMNVVGDLFGEGKMFLPQVVKSARVMKQAVAYLEPFIEASKEKGSSNGKMVIATVKGDVHDIGKNIVGVVLQCNNYDIVDLGVMVPAEKILKTAKEVNADLIGLSG
;
A
#
# COMPACT_ATOMS: atom_id res chain seq x y z
N MET A 1 25.81 -4.57 12.98
CA MET A 1 24.44 -4.10 12.66
C MET A 1 24.59 -2.97 11.67
N GLY A 2 24.27 -3.19 10.39
CA GLY A 2 24.32 -2.14 9.38
C GLY A 2 23.17 -1.17 9.60
N ILE A 3 23.44 0.13 9.63
CA ILE A 3 22.39 1.15 9.65
C ILE A 3 21.93 1.31 8.19
N VAL A 4 20.73 0.82 7.89
CA VAL A 4 20.15 0.88 6.54
C VAL A 4 19.12 2.00 6.48
N ASN A 5 19.20 2.86 5.46
CA ASN A 5 18.16 3.84 5.19
C ASN A 5 17.00 3.17 4.44
N ALA A 6 15.93 2.85 5.15
CA ALA A 6 14.71 2.27 4.56
C ALA A 6 14.11 3.13 3.42
N GLY A 7 14.40 4.43 3.41
CA GLY A 7 13.99 5.37 2.39
C GLY A 7 14.63 5.11 1.01
N GLN A 8 15.79 4.47 0.96
CA GLN A 8 16.63 4.30 -0.24
C GLN A 8 16.71 2.84 -0.72
N LEU A 9 15.86 1.95 -0.20
CA LEU A 9 15.81 0.55 -0.61
C LEU A 9 15.08 0.39 -1.95
N ALA A 10 15.82 0.02 -2.99
CA ALA A 10 15.25 -0.45 -4.26
C ALA A 10 14.56 -1.81 -4.08
N ILE A 11 13.57 -2.13 -4.93
CA ILE A 11 12.99 -3.47 -4.99
C ILE A 11 14.06 -4.40 -5.54
N TYR A 12 14.21 -5.57 -4.93
CA TYR A 12 15.28 -6.50 -5.23
C TYR A 12 15.29 -6.94 -6.71
N ASP A 13 14.10 -7.15 -7.29
CA ASP A 13 13.93 -7.54 -8.70
C ASP A 13 14.25 -6.42 -9.71
N ASP A 14 14.22 -5.15 -9.30
CA ASP A 14 14.59 -4.03 -10.18
C ASP A 14 16.12 -3.79 -10.21
N LEU A 15 16.87 -4.45 -9.33
CA LEU A 15 18.32 -4.31 -9.32
C LEU A 15 18.91 -4.89 -10.62
N PRO A 16 19.83 -4.18 -11.29
CA PRO A 16 20.52 -4.72 -12.44
C PRO A 16 21.16 -6.08 -12.09
N ALA A 17 20.89 -7.12 -12.90
CA ALA A 17 21.32 -8.48 -12.60
C ALA A 17 22.83 -8.58 -12.34
N GLU A 18 23.66 -7.87 -13.11
CA GLU A 18 25.11 -7.83 -12.92
C GLU A 18 25.50 -7.33 -11.52
N LEU A 19 24.82 -6.30 -11.01
CA LEU A 19 25.05 -5.74 -9.68
C LEU A 19 24.54 -6.65 -8.58
N ARG A 20 23.32 -7.17 -8.74
CA ARG A 20 22.71 -8.08 -7.78
C ARG A 20 23.55 -9.32 -7.60
N ASP A 21 23.91 -9.99 -8.69
CA ASP A 21 24.65 -11.24 -8.66
C ASP A 21 26.06 -11.03 -8.08
N ALA A 22 26.76 -9.94 -8.43
CA ALA A 22 28.07 -9.62 -7.87
C ALA A 22 28.03 -9.35 -6.35
N VAL A 23 26.96 -8.71 -5.84
CA VAL A 23 26.77 -8.50 -4.40
C VAL A 23 26.46 -9.83 -3.69
N GLU A 24 25.60 -10.67 -4.29
CA GLU A 24 25.29 -11.99 -3.73
C GLU A 24 26.50 -12.91 -3.69
N ASP A 25 27.35 -12.88 -4.72
CA ASP A 25 28.58 -13.67 -4.78
C ASP A 25 29.48 -13.40 -3.57
N VAL A 26 29.58 -12.14 -3.13
CA VAL A 26 30.33 -11.73 -1.94
C VAL A 26 29.61 -12.11 -0.65
N ILE A 27 28.33 -11.76 -0.51
CA ILE A 27 27.58 -11.97 0.75
C ILE A 27 27.41 -13.45 1.06
N LEU A 28 27.10 -14.25 0.04
CA LEU A 28 26.83 -15.68 0.18
C LEU A 28 28.08 -16.53 -0.08
N ASN A 29 29.22 -15.91 -0.37
CA ASN A 29 30.49 -16.58 -0.66
C ASN A 29 30.33 -17.70 -1.71
N ARG A 30 29.63 -17.40 -2.81
CA ARG A 30 29.32 -18.39 -3.86
C ARG A 30 30.54 -18.76 -4.70
N ARG A 31 31.60 -17.95 -4.66
CA ARG A 31 32.77 -18.06 -5.52
C ARG A 31 33.96 -17.28 -4.94
N GLU A 32 35.15 -17.73 -5.26
CA GLU A 32 36.40 -17.23 -4.68
C GLU A 32 36.77 -15.81 -5.15
N ASP A 33 36.38 -15.42 -6.35
CA ASP A 33 36.68 -14.11 -6.97
C ASP A 33 35.57 -13.06 -6.79
N GLY A 34 34.63 -13.30 -5.87
CA GLY A 34 33.48 -12.41 -5.65
C GLY A 34 33.88 -10.99 -5.27
N THR A 35 34.94 -10.84 -4.46
CA THR A 35 35.41 -9.53 -3.98
C THR A 35 35.99 -8.70 -5.13
N GLU A 36 36.81 -9.29 -6.00
CA GLU A 36 37.38 -8.59 -7.15
C GLU A 36 36.29 -8.12 -8.12
N ARG A 37 35.32 -8.99 -8.44
CA ARG A 37 34.20 -8.64 -9.33
C ARG A 37 33.39 -7.47 -8.81
N LEU A 38 33.08 -7.46 -7.50
CA LEU A 38 32.32 -6.36 -6.91
C LEU A 38 33.11 -5.05 -6.94
N LEU A 39 34.43 -5.09 -6.71
CA LEU A 39 35.30 -3.92 -6.78
C LEU A 39 35.40 -3.37 -8.21
N GLU A 40 35.57 -4.22 -9.22
CA GLU A 40 35.57 -3.83 -10.63
C GLU A 40 34.23 -3.19 -11.03
N LEU A 41 33.12 -3.77 -10.58
CA LEU A 41 31.80 -3.22 -10.85
C LEU A 41 31.58 -1.87 -10.14
N ALA A 42 32.07 -1.72 -8.91
CA ALA A 42 31.95 -0.48 -8.14
C ALA A 42 32.60 0.72 -8.85
N GLU A 43 33.66 0.53 -9.63
CA GLU A 43 34.26 1.59 -10.46
C GLU A 43 33.27 2.13 -11.51
N LYS A 44 32.39 1.29 -12.07
CA LYS A 44 31.36 1.73 -13.04
C LYS A 44 30.30 2.65 -12.42
N TYR A 45 30.07 2.52 -11.10
CA TYR A 45 29.13 3.33 -10.33
C TYR A 45 29.81 4.50 -9.60
N ARG A 46 31.14 4.64 -9.74
CA ARG A 46 31.92 5.70 -9.09
C ARG A 46 31.73 7.01 -9.88
N GLY A 47 30.89 7.90 -9.34
CA GLY A 47 30.63 9.21 -9.94
C GLY A 47 29.38 9.29 -10.81
N SER A 48 28.60 8.21 -10.92
CA SER A 48 27.24 8.29 -11.46
C SER A 48 26.40 9.12 -10.49
N LYS A 49 26.13 10.38 -10.84
CA LYS A 49 25.02 11.13 -10.23
C LYS A 49 23.78 10.31 -10.52
N THR A 50 23.21 9.71 -9.49
CA THR A 50 21.97 8.94 -9.54
C THR A 50 20.77 9.77 -10.03
N ASP A 51 20.96 11.06 -10.29
CA ASP A 51 19.93 12.04 -10.66
C ASP A 51 19.41 11.89 -12.11
N GLU A 52 20.20 11.43 -13.09
CA GLU A 52 19.74 11.39 -14.49
C GLU A 52 18.82 10.20 -14.79
N ALA A 53 19.13 9.01 -14.26
CA ALA A 53 18.29 7.81 -14.45
C ALA A 53 16.95 7.92 -13.69
N VAL A 54 16.96 8.54 -12.50
CA VAL A 54 15.75 8.78 -11.70
C VAL A 54 14.82 9.80 -12.37
N ASN A 55 15.37 10.86 -12.98
CA ASN A 55 14.59 11.82 -13.77
C ASN A 55 14.03 11.22 -15.07
N ALA A 56 14.80 10.38 -15.78
CA ALA A 56 14.35 9.72 -16.99
C ALA A 56 13.21 8.71 -16.72
N GLN A 57 13.33 7.91 -15.65
CA GLN A 57 12.23 7.04 -15.21
C GLN A 57 11.00 7.86 -14.78
N GLN A 58 11.19 8.95 -14.03
CA GLN A 58 10.08 9.87 -13.67
C GLN A 58 9.33 10.39 -14.90
N ALA A 59 10.01 10.65 -16.02
CA ALA A 59 9.36 11.11 -17.25
C ALA A 59 8.55 10.01 -17.96
N GLU A 60 9.00 8.75 -17.88
CA GLU A 60 8.38 7.66 -18.65
C GLU A 60 7.07 7.16 -18.03
N TRP A 61 7.05 6.82 -16.74
CA TRP A 61 5.84 6.24 -16.12
C TRP A 61 4.67 7.22 -16.03
N ARG A 62 4.98 8.53 -15.97
CA ARG A 62 3.98 9.60 -15.99
C ARG A 62 3.16 9.64 -17.29
N SER A 63 3.69 9.08 -18.39
CA SER A 63 2.98 8.98 -19.67
C SER A 63 2.05 7.76 -19.78
N TRP A 64 2.06 6.85 -18.80
CA TRP A 64 1.25 5.64 -18.84
C TRP A 64 -0.22 5.93 -18.52
N ASP A 65 -1.08 4.93 -18.77
CA ASP A 65 -2.48 4.94 -18.34
C ASP A 65 -2.60 5.10 -16.82
N VAL A 66 -3.61 5.85 -16.36
CA VAL A 66 -3.81 6.17 -14.94
C VAL A 66 -3.84 4.94 -14.04
N LYS A 67 -4.42 3.82 -14.48
CA LYS A 67 -4.47 2.59 -13.67
C LYS A 67 -3.07 2.03 -13.43
N LYS A 68 -2.24 2.02 -14.47
CA LYS A 68 -0.83 1.59 -14.37
C LYS A 68 0.00 2.55 -13.52
N ARG A 69 -0.28 3.86 -13.58
CA ARG A 69 0.40 4.86 -12.75
C ARG A 69 0.09 4.69 -11.26
N LEU A 70 -1.17 4.39 -10.93
CA LEU A 70 -1.59 4.06 -9.56
C LEU A 70 -0.93 2.79 -9.04
N GLU A 71 -0.96 1.71 -9.83
CA GLU A 71 -0.29 0.44 -9.51
C GLU A 71 1.21 0.65 -9.26
N TYR A 72 1.89 1.36 -10.17
CA TYR A 72 3.31 1.68 -10.04
C TYR A 72 3.60 2.52 -8.79
N SER A 73 2.77 3.53 -8.51
CA SER A 73 2.93 4.39 -7.34
C SER A 73 2.80 3.60 -6.03
N LEU A 74 1.88 2.63 -5.98
CA LEU A 74 1.72 1.73 -4.84
C LEU A 74 2.94 0.82 -4.66
N VAL A 75 3.38 0.13 -5.70
CA VAL A 75 4.52 -0.79 -5.64
C VAL A 75 5.81 -0.07 -5.25
N LYS A 76 6.03 1.15 -5.76
CA LYS A 76 7.23 1.95 -5.48
C LYS A 76 7.10 2.83 -4.22
N GLY A 77 5.92 2.97 -3.65
CA GLY A 77 5.68 3.81 -2.48
C GLY A 77 5.79 5.32 -2.76
N ILE A 78 5.34 5.76 -3.94
CA ILE A 78 5.38 7.15 -4.41
C ILE A 78 4.11 7.90 -4.00
N THR A 79 4.25 8.97 -3.21
CA THR A 79 3.13 9.80 -2.73
C THR A 79 2.93 11.09 -3.51
N GLU A 80 3.90 11.49 -4.33
CA GLU A 80 3.94 12.83 -4.96
C GLU A 80 2.76 13.09 -5.90
N PHE A 81 2.34 12.08 -6.68
CA PHE A 81 1.29 12.20 -7.69
C PHE A 81 0.00 11.48 -7.32
N ILE A 82 -0.06 10.86 -6.13
CA ILE A 82 -1.12 9.91 -5.80
C ILE A 82 -2.51 10.54 -5.85
N GLU A 83 -2.67 11.76 -5.35
CA GLU A 83 -3.96 12.46 -5.36
C GLU A 83 -4.39 12.82 -6.79
N GLN A 84 -3.46 13.28 -7.62
CA GLN A 84 -3.74 13.64 -9.02
C GLN A 84 -4.15 12.42 -9.84
N ASP A 85 -3.40 11.31 -9.71
CA ASP A 85 -3.71 10.07 -10.40
C ASP A 85 -5.01 9.43 -9.87
N THR A 86 -5.26 9.53 -8.57
CA THR A 86 -6.50 9.04 -7.96
C THR A 86 -7.71 9.84 -8.45
N GLU A 87 -7.60 11.16 -8.61
CA GLU A 87 -8.66 12.01 -9.16
C GLU A 87 -8.96 11.69 -10.62
N GLU A 88 -7.93 11.53 -11.45
CA GLU A 88 -8.12 11.14 -12.84
C GLU A 88 -8.82 9.78 -12.95
N ALA A 89 -8.43 8.80 -12.14
CA ALA A 89 -9.11 7.50 -12.09
C ALA A 89 -10.55 7.63 -11.58
N ARG A 90 -10.81 8.49 -10.60
CA ARG A 90 -12.15 8.73 -10.05
C ARG A 90 -13.09 9.32 -11.10
N GLN A 91 -12.60 10.25 -11.94
CA GLN A 91 -13.40 10.83 -13.02
C GLN A 91 -13.76 9.82 -14.12
N GLN A 92 -12.94 8.79 -14.31
CA GLN A 92 -13.17 7.71 -15.27
C GLN A 92 -14.04 6.57 -14.70
N ALA A 93 -14.15 6.47 -13.38
CA ALA A 93 -14.94 5.44 -12.70
C ALA A 93 -16.42 5.86 -12.58
N ALA A 94 -17.32 4.87 -12.57
CA ALA A 94 -18.74 5.14 -12.37
C ALA A 94 -19.04 5.50 -10.90
N ARG A 95 -18.31 4.88 -9.98
CA ARG A 95 -18.38 5.15 -8.54
C ARG A 95 -16.97 5.30 -7.96
N PRO A 96 -16.72 6.25 -7.03
CA PRO A 96 -15.39 6.42 -6.44
C PRO A 96 -14.79 5.15 -5.81
N ILE A 97 -15.65 4.27 -5.27
CA ILE A 97 -15.23 2.98 -4.68
C ILE A 97 -14.54 2.04 -5.69
N GLU A 98 -14.84 2.16 -6.99
CA GLU A 98 -14.26 1.31 -8.03
C GLU A 98 -12.77 1.59 -8.26
N VAL A 99 -12.29 2.78 -7.88
CA VAL A 99 -10.85 3.10 -7.88
C VAL A 99 -10.14 2.34 -6.77
N ILE A 100 -10.80 2.19 -5.61
CA ILE A 100 -10.28 1.44 -4.47
C ILE A 100 -10.25 -0.06 -4.80
N GLU A 101 -11.38 -0.63 -5.20
CA GLU A 101 -11.54 -2.07 -5.48
C GLU A 101 -10.85 -2.53 -6.76
N GLY A 102 -10.52 -1.61 -7.66
CA GLY A 102 -9.78 -1.89 -8.90
C GLY A 102 -8.29 -1.55 -8.77
N PRO A 103 -7.82 -0.46 -9.40
CA PRO A 103 -6.39 -0.19 -9.57
C PRO A 103 -5.60 -0.12 -8.26
N LEU A 104 -6.21 0.38 -7.16
CA LEU A 104 -5.52 0.43 -5.88
C LEU A 104 -5.36 -0.98 -5.25
N MET A 105 -6.37 -1.85 -5.36
CA MET A 105 -6.25 -3.26 -4.93
C MET A 105 -5.35 -4.09 -5.81
N ASP A 106 -5.37 -3.87 -7.13
CA ASP A 106 -4.42 -4.53 -8.03
C ASP A 106 -2.98 -4.22 -7.63
N GLY A 107 -2.65 -2.94 -7.34
CA GLY A 107 -1.32 -2.56 -6.86
C GLY A 107 -0.95 -3.16 -5.50
N MET A 108 -1.90 -3.26 -4.57
CA MET A 108 -1.65 -3.90 -3.27
C MET A 108 -1.50 -5.41 -3.35
N ASN A 109 -2.18 -6.07 -4.30
CA ASN A 109 -1.98 -7.50 -4.58
C ASN A 109 -0.55 -7.77 -5.05
N VAL A 110 -0.04 -6.95 -5.98
CA VAL A 110 1.36 -7.05 -6.44
C VAL A 110 2.35 -6.82 -5.29
N VAL A 111 2.10 -5.84 -4.40
CA VAL A 111 2.91 -5.64 -3.20
C VAL A 111 2.89 -6.87 -2.28
N GLY A 112 1.72 -7.50 -2.13
CA GLY A 112 1.54 -8.74 -1.37
C GLY A 112 2.32 -9.91 -1.95
N ASP A 113 2.25 -10.12 -3.26
CA ASP A 113 2.97 -11.16 -3.98
C ASP A 113 4.49 -10.98 -3.85
N LEU A 114 4.99 -9.76 -4.08
CA LEU A 114 6.42 -9.44 -3.95
C LEU A 114 6.92 -9.63 -2.51
N PHE A 115 6.11 -9.29 -1.50
CA PHE A 115 6.45 -9.54 -0.11
C PHE A 115 6.44 -11.04 0.23
N GLY A 116 5.44 -11.78 -0.26
CA GLY A 116 5.31 -13.23 -0.07
C GLY A 116 6.45 -14.02 -0.73
N GLU A 117 6.94 -13.55 -1.86
CA GLU A 117 8.12 -14.10 -2.57
C GLU A 117 9.46 -13.65 -1.94
N GLY A 118 9.45 -12.77 -0.93
CA GLY A 118 10.67 -12.25 -0.30
C GLY A 118 11.44 -11.22 -1.13
N LYS A 119 10.82 -10.67 -2.18
CA LYS A 119 11.39 -9.66 -3.08
C LYS A 119 11.13 -8.22 -2.64
N MET A 120 10.17 -8.05 -1.74
CA MET A 120 9.86 -6.81 -1.05
C MET A 120 9.98 -7.01 0.46
N PHE A 121 10.45 -5.98 1.17
CA PHE A 121 10.65 -6.01 2.61
C PHE A 121 9.64 -5.13 3.35
N LEU A 122 9.49 -5.38 4.65
CA LEU A 122 8.51 -4.68 5.50
C LEU A 122 8.57 -3.15 5.38
N PRO A 123 9.73 -2.46 5.33
CA PRO A 123 9.75 -1.01 5.17
C PRO A 123 9.18 -0.51 3.84
N GLN A 124 9.29 -1.31 2.77
CA GLN A 124 8.70 -0.99 1.46
C GLN A 124 7.18 -1.18 1.49
N VAL A 125 6.71 -2.29 2.07
CA VAL A 125 5.27 -2.54 2.28
C VAL A 125 4.62 -1.40 3.09
N VAL A 126 5.30 -0.89 4.12
CA VAL A 126 4.82 0.26 4.90
C VAL A 126 4.73 1.55 4.05
N LYS A 127 5.67 1.77 3.12
CA LYS A 127 5.57 2.89 2.18
C LYS A 127 4.38 2.73 1.23
N SER A 128 4.16 1.54 0.67
CA SER A 128 3.01 1.22 -0.18
C SER A 128 1.69 1.45 0.57
N ALA A 129 1.61 0.99 1.82
CA ALA A 129 0.45 1.22 2.68
C ALA A 129 0.17 2.71 2.92
N ARG A 130 1.21 3.56 3.01
CA ARG A 130 1.03 5.01 3.11
C ARG A 130 0.43 5.60 1.85
N VAL A 131 0.89 5.18 0.67
CA VAL A 131 0.32 5.59 -0.63
C VAL A 131 -1.16 5.19 -0.70
N MET A 132 -1.47 3.94 -0.35
CA MET A 132 -2.83 3.41 -0.28
C MET A 132 -3.73 4.26 0.65
N LYS A 133 -3.27 4.54 1.88
CA LYS A 133 -4.03 5.36 2.84
C LYS A 133 -4.28 6.77 2.33
N GLN A 134 -3.30 7.40 1.67
CA GLN A 134 -3.47 8.74 1.10
C GLN A 134 -4.48 8.75 -0.06
N ALA A 135 -4.44 7.74 -0.94
CA ALA A 135 -5.40 7.60 -2.03
C ALA A 135 -6.85 7.39 -1.52
N VAL A 136 -7.03 6.53 -0.51
CA VAL A 136 -8.35 6.33 0.11
C VAL A 136 -8.86 7.60 0.78
N ALA A 137 -8.02 8.27 1.57
CA ALA A 137 -8.38 9.53 2.22
C ALA A 137 -8.80 10.62 1.22
N TYR A 138 -8.19 10.62 0.02
CA TYR A 138 -8.62 11.50 -1.07
C TYR A 138 -10.03 11.17 -1.59
N LEU A 139 -10.38 9.88 -1.67
CA LEU A 139 -11.67 9.44 -2.19
C LEU A 139 -12.82 9.53 -1.17
N GLU A 140 -12.51 9.52 0.14
CA GLU A 140 -13.50 9.57 1.24
C GLU A 140 -14.59 10.64 1.03
N PRO A 141 -14.28 11.93 0.77
CA PRO A 141 -15.32 12.96 0.58
C PRO A 141 -16.24 12.69 -0.62
N PHE A 142 -15.73 12.05 -1.67
CA PHE A 142 -16.52 11.73 -2.87
C PHE A 142 -17.42 10.52 -2.65
N ILE A 143 -16.96 9.55 -1.84
CA ILE A 143 -17.75 8.41 -1.41
C ILE A 143 -18.88 8.91 -0.50
N GLU A 144 -18.58 9.77 0.48
CA GLU A 144 -19.57 10.36 1.38
C GLU A 144 -20.58 11.25 0.66
N ALA A 145 -20.15 12.03 -0.34
CA ALA A 145 -21.07 12.86 -1.14
C ALA A 145 -22.07 12.02 -1.94
N SER A 146 -21.78 10.75 -2.18
CA SER A 146 -22.68 9.79 -2.85
C SER A 146 -23.72 9.19 -1.89
N LYS A 147 -23.68 9.53 -0.60
CA LYS A 147 -24.58 9.02 0.43
C LYS A 147 -26.03 9.42 0.17
N GLU A 148 -26.92 8.44 0.21
CA GLU A 148 -28.35 8.70 0.16
C GLU A 148 -28.84 9.29 1.49
N LYS A 149 -29.72 10.30 1.45
CA LYS A 149 -30.32 10.87 2.65
C LYS A 149 -31.41 9.94 3.18
N GLY A 150 -31.27 9.45 4.40
CA GLY A 150 -32.22 8.52 5.01
C GLY A 150 -31.94 8.24 6.48
N SER A 151 -32.88 7.56 7.14
CA SER A 151 -32.69 7.01 8.49
C SER A 151 -31.68 5.86 8.49
N SER A 152 -31.07 5.58 9.64
CA SER A 152 -30.13 4.48 9.77
C SER A 152 -30.81 3.12 9.48
N ASN A 153 -30.19 2.30 8.64
CA ASN A 153 -30.59 0.94 8.30
C ASN A 153 -30.17 -0.09 9.37
N GLY A 154 -29.38 0.33 10.35
CA GLY A 154 -28.89 -0.50 11.44
C GLY A 154 -27.57 0.01 11.98
N LYS A 155 -27.18 -0.49 13.15
CA LYS A 155 -25.92 -0.17 13.82
C LYS A 155 -24.98 -1.37 13.81
N MET A 156 -23.74 -1.14 13.42
CA MET A 156 -22.71 -2.16 13.37
C MET A 156 -21.51 -1.77 14.23
N VAL A 157 -21.05 -2.71 15.05
CA VAL A 157 -19.73 -2.63 15.67
C VAL A 157 -18.74 -3.34 14.76
N ILE A 158 -17.66 -2.65 14.37
CA ILE A 158 -16.60 -3.22 13.54
C ILE A 158 -15.25 -3.11 14.25
N ALA A 159 -14.41 -4.12 14.13
CA ALA A 159 -13.10 -4.16 14.78
C ALA A 159 -12.10 -5.04 14.01
N THR A 160 -10.81 -4.70 14.04
CA THR A 160 -9.75 -5.64 13.68
C THR A 160 -9.42 -6.48 14.91
N VAL A 161 -9.40 -7.81 14.74
CA VAL A 161 -9.33 -8.79 15.84
C VAL A 161 -8.03 -8.69 16.64
N LYS A 162 -8.04 -9.24 17.85
CA LYS A 162 -6.87 -9.30 18.71
C LYS A 162 -5.67 -9.94 17.99
N GLY A 163 -4.54 -9.24 18.04
CA GLY A 163 -3.30 -9.69 17.41
C GLY A 163 -3.12 -9.22 15.97
N ASP A 164 -4.13 -8.57 15.39
CA ASP A 164 -4.07 -8.03 14.04
C ASP A 164 -4.15 -6.49 14.02
N VAL A 165 -3.40 -5.90 13.10
CA VAL A 165 -3.26 -4.45 12.86
C VAL A 165 -3.75 -4.02 11.49
N HIS A 166 -4.11 -4.95 10.61
CA HIS A 166 -4.53 -4.61 9.26
C HIS A 166 -5.94 -3.98 9.29
N ASP A 167 -6.02 -2.69 8.95
CA ASP A 167 -7.23 -1.88 9.12
C ASP A 167 -7.76 -1.26 7.82
N ILE A 168 -7.01 -1.33 6.72
CA ILE A 168 -7.41 -0.66 5.46
C ILE A 168 -8.75 -1.20 4.95
N GLY A 169 -8.90 -2.52 4.85
CA GLY A 169 -10.15 -3.15 4.45
C GLY A 169 -11.31 -2.84 5.40
N LYS A 170 -11.06 -2.88 6.72
CA LYS A 170 -12.03 -2.49 7.75
C LYS A 170 -12.55 -1.07 7.54
N ASN A 171 -11.64 -0.12 7.29
CA ASN A 171 -11.99 1.30 7.13
C ASN A 171 -12.82 1.51 5.84
N ILE A 172 -12.44 0.85 4.74
CA ILE A 172 -13.20 0.89 3.48
C ILE A 172 -14.63 0.38 3.70
N VAL A 173 -14.79 -0.78 4.35
CA VAL A 173 -16.11 -1.33 4.70
C VAL A 173 -16.90 -0.37 5.59
N GLY A 174 -16.25 0.26 6.57
CA GLY A 174 -16.85 1.27 7.44
C GLY A 174 -17.44 2.44 6.64
N VAL A 175 -16.63 3.05 5.76
CA VAL A 175 -17.06 4.19 4.93
C VAL A 175 -18.20 3.78 3.98
N VAL A 176 -18.10 2.63 3.32
CA VAL A 176 -19.13 2.12 2.40
C VAL A 176 -20.46 1.90 3.12
N LEU A 177 -20.44 1.28 4.31
CA LEU A 177 -21.65 1.06 5.09
C LEU A 177 -22.25 2.38 5.61
N GLN A 178 -21.42 3.33 6.03
CA GLN A 178 -21.89 4.67 6.41
C GLN A 178 -22.58 5.41 5.25
N CYS A 179 -22.13 5.17 4.02
CA CYS A 179 -22.77 5.71 2.81
C CYS A 179 -24.10 5.04 2.47
N ASN A 180 -24.30 3.79 2.93
CA ASN A 180 -25.56 3.05 2.84
C ASN A 180 -26.40 3.19 4.11
N ASN A 181 -26.26 4.32 4.81
CA ASN A 181 -27.03 4.69 6.00
C ASN A 181 -26.89 3.70 7.16
N TYR A 182 -25.73 3.08 7.39
CA TYR A 182 -25.48 2.36 8.65
C TYR A 182 -24.76 3.25 9.67
N ASP A 183 -25.07 3.05 10.96
CA ASP A 183 -24.31 3.64 12.06
C ASP A 183 -23.14 2.72 12.42
N ILE A 184 -21.91 3.16 12.14
CA ILE A 184 -20.71 2.36 12.38
C ILE A 184 -20.01 2.80 13.66
N VAL A 185 -19.73 1.82 14.53
CA VAL A 185 -18.90 1.97 15.73
C VAL A 185 -17.62 1.16 15.52
N ASP A 186 -16.56 1.85 15.11
CA ASP A 186 -15.24 1.26 14.88
C ASP A 186 -14.42 1.20 16.19
N LEU A 187 -14.02 0.01 16.61
CA LEU A 187 -13.24 -0.21 17.83
C LEU A 187 -11.72 -0.15 17.61
N GLY A 188 -11.28 0.04 16.37
CA GLY A 188 -9.88 0.09 15.98
C GLY A 188 -9.28 -1.30 15.78
N VAL A 189 -7.98 -1.42 16.11
CA VAL A 189 -7.19 -2.62 15.89
C VAL A 189 -6.79 -3.35 17.16
N MET A 190 -6.36 -4.61 17.02
CA MET A 190 -5.96 -5.48 18.12
C MET A 190 -7.04 -5.64 19.21
N VAL A 191 -8.32 -5.64 18.84
CA VAL A 191 -9.42 -5.55 19.80
C VAL A 191 -9.76 -6.93 20.39
N PRO A 192 -9.74 -7.12 21.73
CA PRO A 192 -10.17 -8.36 22.35
C PRO A 192 -11.65 -8.66 22.14
N ALA A 193 -12.00 -9.94 21.95
CA ALA A 193 -13.38 -10.41 21.80
C ALA A 193 -14.32 -9.91 22.93
N GLU A 194 -13.84 -9.85 24.17
CA GLU A 194 -14.62 -9.33 25.30
C GLU A 194 -15.05 -7.87 25.09
N LYS A 195 -14.14 -7.01 24.63
CA LYS A 195 -14.44 -5.60 24.35
C LYS A 195 -15.44 -5.47 23.20
N ILE A 196 -15.29 -6.29 22.14
CA ILE A 196 -16.21 -6.30 21.00
C ILE A 196 -17.63 -6.65 21.46
N LEU A 197 -17.79 -7.75 22.18
CA LEU A 197 -19.10 -8.19 22.68
C LEU A 197 -19.70 -7.22 23.70
N LYS A 198 -18.87 -6.65 24.57
CA LYS A 198 -19.29 -5.64 25.54
C LYS A 198 -19.83 -4.39 24.83
N THR A 199 -19.07 -3.83 23.89
CA THR A 199 -19.52 -2.63 23.17
C THR A 199 -20.74 -2.90 22.31
N ALA A 200 -20.82 -4.07 21.64
CA ALA A 200 -22.01 -4.46 20.88
C ALA A 200 -23.28 -4.47 21.74
N LYS A 201 -23.20 -4.94 22.99
CA LYS A 201 -24.31 -4.87 23.95
C LYS A 201 -24.58 -3.43 24.41
N GLU A 202 -23.55 -2.67 24.77
CA GLU A 202 -23.68 -1.29 25.27
C GLU A 202 -24.34 -0.36 24.24
N VAL A 203 -23.99 -0.50 22.96
CA VAL A 203 -24.51 0.34 21.89
C VAL A 203 -25.77 -0.22 21.23
N ASN A 204 -26.22 -1.42 21.65
CA ASN A 204 -27.28 -2.21 21.01
C ASN A 204 -27.03 -2.33 19.49
N ALA A 205 -25.89 -2.91 19.12
CA ALA A 205 -25.56 -3.14 17.72
C ALA A 205 -26.41 -4.29 17.15
N ASP A 206 -26.85 -4.12 15.91
CA ASP A 206 -27.58 -5.14 15.15
C ASP A 206 -26.61 -6.16 14.54
N LEU A 207 -25.37 -5.75 14.28
CA LEU A 207 -24.36 -6.50 13.55
C LEU A 207 -22.97 -6.34 14.21
N ILE A 208 -22.14 -7.38 14.13
CA ILE A 208 -20.71 -7.32 14.48
C ILE A 208 -19.89 -7.71 13.25
N GLY A 209 -18.94 -6.86 12.86
CA GLY A 209 -17.94 -7.17 11.84
C GLY A 209 -16.55 -7.36 12.44
N LEU A 210 -15.87 -8.40 12.00
CA LEU A 210 -14.51 -8.72 12.40
C LEU A 210 -13.60 -8.69 11.17
N SER A 211 -12.55 -7.87 11.22
CA SER A 211 -11.46 -7.86 10.23
C SER A 211 -10.28 -8.65 10.80
N GLY A 212 -9.66 -9.50 9.98
CA GLY A 212 -8.55 -10.37 10.35
C GLY A 212 -7.81 -10.89 9.13
#